data_AF-A0A519QKQ6-F1
#
_entry.id   AF-A0A519QKQ6-F1
#
_cell.length_a   1.000
_cell.length_b   1.000
_cell.length_c   1.000
_cell.angle_alpha   90.00
_cell.angle_beta   90.00
_cell.angle_gamma   90.00
#
_symmetry.space_group_name_H-M   'P 1'
#
loop_
_entity.id
_entity.type
_entity.pdbx_description
1 polymer ?
#
loop_
_entity_poly.entity_id
_entity_poly.type
_entity_poly.pdbx_seq_one_letter_code
_entity_poly.pdbx_strand_id
1 'polypeptide(L)'
;MTIYTKKFTLLILICALAQFVNAQVKVGANPTSINKGSILELESTNKGLLFPRLALVNTTTWSLAASSVPVAGMILINLILDQMLQKN
;
A
#
# COMPACT_ATOMS: atom_id res chain seq x y z
N MET A 1 -46.46 -19.33 -0.14
CA MET A 1 -45.42 -19.21 0.91
C MET A 1 -44.04 -19.74 0.45
N THR A 2 -43.96 -20.92 -0.18
CA THR A 2 -42.69 -21.56 -0.62
C THR A 2 -41.87 -20.81 -1.67
N ILE A 3 -42.49 -20.04 -2.57
CA ILE A 3 -41.76 -19.31 -3.64
C ILE A 3 -40.92 -18.15 -3.04
N TYR A 4 -41.44 -17.46 -2.04
CA TYR A 4 -40.75 -16.34 -1.39
C TYR A 4 -39.58 -16.81 -0.54
N THR A 5 -39.73 -17.96 0.14
CA THR A 5 -38.65 -18.61 0.88
C THR A 5 -37.48 -18.99 -0.04
N LYS A 6 -37.75 -19.56 -1.22
CA LYS A 6 -36.70 -19.92 -2.20
C LYS A 6 -35.93 -18.70 -2.72
N LYS A 7 -36.61 -17.59 -3.00
CA LYS A 7 -35.98 -16.33 -3.43
C LYS A 7 -35.09 -15.73 -2.33
N PHE A 8 -35.55 -15.80 -1.08
CA PHE A 8 -34.78 -15.33 0.07
C PHE A 8 -33.52 -16.19 0.30
N THR A 9 -33.65 -17.52 0.20
CA THR A 9 -32.51 -18.43 0.27
C THR A 9 -31.50 -18.17 -0.86
N LEU A 10 -31.96 -17.88 -2.09
CA LEU A 10 -31.07 -17.54 -3.21
C LEU A 10 -30.31 -16.22 -2.99
N LEU A 11 -30.95 -15.22 -2.39
CA LEU A 11 -30.30 -13.94 -2.06
C LEU A 11 -29.18 -14.11 -1.03
N ILE A 12 -29.44 -14.89 0.04
CA ILE A 12 -28.41 -15.25 1.04
C ILE A 12 -27.27 -16.02 0.37
N LEU A 13 -27.63 -16.95 -0.52
CA LEU A 13 -26.82 -17.55 -1.57
C LEU A 13 -25.73 -16.62 -2.11
N ILE A 14 -26.21 -15.61 -2.83
CA ILE A 14 -25.40 -14.67 -3.59
C ILE A 14 -24.57 -13.77 -2.66
N CYS A 15 -25.13 -13.30 -1.54
CA CYS A 15 -24.43 -12.46 -0.58
C CYS A 15 -23.27 -13.18 0.13
N ALA A 16 -23.39 -14.49 0.38
CA ALA A 16 -22.33 -15.29 0.96
C ALA A 16 -21.14 -15.49 0.00
N LEU A 17 -21.41 -15.61 -1.31
CA LEU A 17 -20.38 -15.80 -2.34
C LEU A 17 -19.63 -14.50 -2.70
N ALA A 18 -20.25 -13.34 -2.51
CA ALA A 18 -19.66 -12.04 -2.86
C ALA A 18 -18.47 -11.62 -1.97
N GLN A 19 -18.27 -12.26 -0.81
CA GLN A 19 -17.25 -11.89 0.19
C GLN A 19 -15.81 -12.17 -0.27
N PHE A 20 -15.60 -12.96 -1.33
CA PHE A 20 -14.26 -13.42 -1.76
C PHE A 20 -13.64 -12.56 -2.86
N VAL A 21 -14.22 -11.41 -3.19
CA VAL A 21 -13.64 -10.52 -4.21
C VAL A 21 -12.45 -9.76 -3.61
N ASN A 22 -11.23 -10.09 -4.07
CA ASN A 22 -10.02 -9.35 -3.71
C ASN A 22 -9.80 -8.27 -4.76
N ALA A 23 -9.91 -6.99 -4.37
CA ALA A 23 -9.56 -5.87 -5.23
C ALA A 23 -8.07 -5.56 -5.06
N GLN A 24 -7.25 -6.05 -5.99
CA GLN A 24 -5.84 -5.69 -6.09
C GLN A 24 -5.68 -4.43 -6.93
N VAL A 25 -4.80 -3.52 -6.50
CA VAL A 25 -4.61 -2.21 -7.16
C VAL A 25 -3.30 -2.22 -7.94
N LYS A 26 -3.42 -2.05 -9.26
CA LYS A 26 -2.30 -1.74 -10.14
C LYS A 26 -2.44 -0.32 -10.67
N VAL A 27 -1.36 0.45 -10.61
CA VAL A 27 -1.26 1.79 -11.21
C VAL A 27 -0.29 1.71 -12.38
N GLY A 28 -0.79 1.81 -13.62
CA GLY A 28 0.04 1.72 -14.82
C GLY A 28 -0.76 1.46 -16.10
N ALA A 29 -0.07 1.10 -17.19
CA ALA A 29 -0.65 0.99 -18.52
C ALA A 29 -1.56 -0.23 -18.71
N ASN A 30 -1.33 -1.31 -17.96
CA ASN A 30 -2.05 -2.59 -18.10
C ASN A 30 -2.87 -2.96 -16.85
N PRO A 31 -3.88 -2.18 -16.43
CA PRO A 31 -4.57 -2.36 -15.15
C PRO A 31 -5.35 -3.67 -15.03
N THR A 32 -5.60 -4.39 -16.12
CA THR A 32 -6.28 -5.70 -16.12
C THR A 32 -5.33 -6.89 -15.95
N SER A 33 -4.02 -6.67 -16.11
CA SER A 33 -2.98 -7.68 -15.90
C SER A 33 -2.18 -7.32 -14.66
N ILE A 34 -2.41 -8.06 -13.58
CA ILE A 34 -1.84 -7.77 -12.27
C ILE A 34 -1.12 -9.03 -11.77
N ASN A 35 0.08 -8.86 -11.24
CA ASN A 35 0.86 -9.97 -10.69
C ASN A 35 0.19 -10.52 -9.43
N LYS A 36 -0.15 -11.81 -9.42
CA LYS A 36 -0.82 -12.46 -8.27
C LYS A 36 0.00 -12.45 -6.97
N GLY A 37 1.31 -12.20 -7.05
CA GLY A 37 2.20 -12.08 -5.90
C GLY A 37 2.30 -10.64 -5.35
N SER A 38 1.66 -9.64 -5.97
CA SER A 38 1.73 -8.24 -5.53
C SER A 38 0.43 -7.82 -4.82
N ILE A 39 0.58 -7.14 -3.68
CA ILE A 39 -0.55 -6.45 -3.01
C ILE A 39 -0.76 -5.06 -3.63
N LEU A 40 0.33 -4.43 -4.10
CA LEU A 40 0.35 -3.17 -4.83
C LEU A 40 1.36 -3.28 -5.97
N GLU A 41 0.94 -2.87 -7.17
CA GLU A 41 1.80 -2.88 -8.35
C GLU A 41 1.85 -1.51 -9.03
N LEU A 42 3.05 -1.02 -9.30
CA LEU A 42 3.29 0.23 -10.01
C LEU A 42 4.02 -0.10 -11.31
N GLU A 43 3.44 0.25 -12.45
CA GLU A 43 4.03 0.07 -13.77
C GLU A 43 4.15 1.44 -14.45
N SER A 44 5.38 1.94 -14.56
CA SER A 44 5.68 3.19 -15.26
C SER A 44 7.10 3.13 -15.82
N THR A 45 7.30 3.73 -17.00
CA THR A 45 8.62 3.88 -17.63
C THR A 45 9.36 5.14 -17.17
N ASN A 46 8.67 6.08 -16.51
CA ASN A 46 9.21 7.41 -16.20
C ASN A 46 8.76 8.00 -14.86
N LYS A 47 7.96 7.28 -14.06
CA LYS A 47 7.54 7.68 -12.71
C LYS A 47 7.85 6.55 -11.73
N GLY A 48 8.04 6.91 -10.46
CA GLY A 48 8.28 5.97 -9.37
C GLY A 48 7.41 6.25 -8.16
N LEU A 49 7.55 5.42 -7.13
CA LEU A 49 6.93 5.65 -5.83
C LEU A 49 7.76 6.66 -5.03
N LEU A 50 7.15 7.78 -4.65
CA LEU A 50 7.77 8.73 -3.74
C LEU A 50 7.38 8.38 -2.31
N PHE A 51 8.34 7.90 -1.52
CA PHE A 51 8.17 7.74 -0.07
C PHE A 51 8.32 9.09 0.65
N PRO A 52 7.76 9.22 1.87
CA PRO A 52 8.02 10.38 2.73
C PRO A 52 9.54 10.59 2.93
N ARG A 53 9.95 11.87 2.89
CA ARG A 53 11.35 12.28 3.04
C ARG A 53 11.55 12.99 4.37
N LEU A 54 12.66 12.68 5.05
CA LEU A 54 13.09 13.34 6.28
C LEU A 54 14.55 13.75 6.16
N ALA A 55 14.92 14.91 6.67
CA ALA A 55 16.32 15.28 6.85
C ALA A 55 16.81 14.69 8.17
N LEU A 56 17.48 13.53 8.13
CA LEU A 56 18.02 12.92 9.34
C LEU A 56 19.35 13.57 9.69
N VAL A 57 19.47 14.02 10.94
CA VAL A 57 20.75 14.38 11.55
C VAL A 57 21.46 13.14 12.08
N ASN A 58 20.72 12.09 12.46
CA ASN A 58 21.24 10.81 12.97
C ASN A 58 20.26 9.66 12.62
N THR A 59 20.78 8.45 12.36
CA THR A 59 20.01 7.23 12.10
C THR A 59 19.44 6.59 13.37
N THR A 60 19.97 6.90 14.55
CA THR A 60 19.51 6.34 15.85
C THR A 60 18.53 7.25 16.59
N THR A 61 18.52 8.55 16.29
CA THR A 61 17.65 9.54 16.95
C THR A 61 16.98 10.42 15.91
N TRP A 62 15.72 10.11 15.59
CA TRP A 62 14.92 10.83 14.61
C TRP A 62 13.43 10.79 15.02
N SER A 63 12.63 11.72 14.49
CA SER A 63 11.17 11.74 14.67
C SER A 63 10.47 12.14 13.38
N LEU A 64 9.18 11.81 13.27
CA LEU A 64 8.30 12.39 12.26
C LEU A 64 7.96 13.84 12.64
N ALA A 65 7.40 14.59 11.69
CA ALA A 65 6.83 15.91 11.96
C ALA A 65 5.80 15.83 13.10
N ALA A 66 5.72 16.90 13.91
CA ALA A 66 4.83 16.99 15.07
C ALA A 66 4.99 15.84 16.09
N SER A 67 6.20 15.28 16.24
CA SER A 67 6.51 14.21 17.20
C SER A 67 5.64 12.95 17.08
N SER A 68 5.15 12.65 15.87
CA SER A 68 4.44 11.40 15.63
C SER A 68 5.41 10.20 15.76
N VAL A 69 4.92 9.10 16.32
CA VAL A 69 5.71 7.88 16.55
C VAL A 69 5.80 7.08 15.25
N PRO A 70 7.01 6.75 14.76
CA PRO A 70 7.16 5.85 13.63
C PRO A 70 6.57 4.46 13.93
N VAL A 71 5.87 3.89 12.96
CA VAL A 71 5.33 2.53 13.05
C VAL A 71 6.33 1.53 12.43
N ALA A 72 6.43 0.33 13.01
CA ALA A 72 7.27 -0.73 12.49
C ALA A 72 6.92 -1.05 11.02
N GLY A 73 7.95 -1.17 10.17
CA GLY A 73 7.80 -1.43 8.73
C GLY A 73 7.61 -0.19 7.86
N MET A 74 7.59 1.02 8.44
CA MET A 74 7.54 2.27 7.67
C MET A 74 8.82 2.48 6.86
N ILE A 75 8.65 2.82 5.57
CA ILE A 75 9.76 3.19 4.66
C ILE A 75 9.83 4.71 4.54
N LEU A 76 10.99 5.27 4.85
CA LEU A 76 11.30 6.69 4.72
C LEU A 76 12.61 6.87 3.96
N ILE A 77 12.74 7.98 3.24
CA ILE A 77 13.97 8.35 2.55
C ILE A 77 14.67 9.46 3.34
N ASN A 78 15.96 9.26 3.64
CA ASN A 78 16.79 10.33 4.18
C ASN A 78 17.14 11.34 3.09
N LEU A 79 16.87 12.62 3.34
CA LEU A 79 17.31 13.72 2.51
C LEU A 79 18.73 14.10 2.94
N ILE A 80 19.73 13.43 2.38
CA ILE A 80 21.12 13.83 2.56
C ILE A 80 21.32 15.13 1.76
N LEU A 81 21.45 16.26 2.45
CA LEU A 81 22.09 17.43 1.86
C LEU A 81 23.61 17.21 1.95
N ASP A 82 24.16 16.48 0.99
CA ASP A 82 25.58 16.25 0.72
C ASP A 82 26.57 16.66 1.84
N GLN A 83 26.57 15.93 2.96
CA GLN A 83 27.66 16.01 3.93
C GLN A 83 28.41 14.69 3.84
N MET A 84 29.49 14.75 3.07
CA MET A 84 30.56 13.76 3.05
C MET A 84 30.92 13.37 4.49
N LEU A 85 30.64 12.12 4.86
CA LEU A 85 31.19 11.50 6.07
C LEU A 85 32.71 11.41 5.90
N GLN A 86 33.43 12.49 6.22
CA GLN A 86 34.85 12.40 6.52
C GLN A 86 34.98 11.70 7.87
N LYS A 87 35.25 10.40 7.79
CA LYS A 87 35.73 9.62 8.92
C LYS A 87 37.07 10.23 9.37
N ASN A 88 37.07 10.76 10.58
CA ASN A 88 38.28 11.18 11.31
C ASN A 88 39.22 9.98 11.52
#